data_AF-A0AAN7MG40-F1
#
_entry.id   AF-A0AAN7MG40-F1
#
_cell.length_a   1.000
_cell.length_b   1.000
_cell.length_c   1.000
_cell.angle_alpha   90.00
_cell.angle_beta   90.00
_cell.angle_gamma   90.00
#
_symmetry.space_group_name_H-M   'P 1'
#
loop_
_entity.id
_entity.type
_entity.pdbx_description
1 polymer ?
#
loop_
_entity_poly.entity_id
_entity_poly.type
_entity_poly.pdbx_seq_one_letter_code
_entity_poly.pdbx_strand_id
1 'polypeptide(L)'
;MSRFEYPRLTRSEIVEFLKEYQIIPNITEYHLAELNPDFISDLYTQLLIYLDLFQEEDGQMEFAALERLENPDFHVDSLRRINLCSKIKELVTSLECPKKFTLKDLTKPDADRTELFVSAILNFCFHKDNKMNLIRPIVDELNDLDAQQKQCEDKISQLNAEIEEHNEARKEDIPLIEKAREELEKFRMEISELNKKQMSLRTDCRNLREKVEDMDKQMSSAEYMLVQSVQENAKIRSEIVQSPDKLQRALEEKKLVRREVNDAAKSAKQSFEDKNGILEVYSKTHKKMSKHLTQMQKILEQVNSAKTIEKDVKALKAKLSDEVIQDKQLDAELVKLQGREEHLDELRRSLEKEKDVRCQEADRELNNVKLETESKRHELELRQKKVEAVLEEADAITLRTKSVNESSEAKQQELLHKSEDIMKEFRQYLCSIEALLPTVKT
;
A
#
# COMPACT_ATOMS: atom_id res chain seq x y z
N MET A 1 26.38 -57.02 -35.10
CA MET A 1 26.45 -56.23 -33.86
C MET A 1 27.36 -55.04 -34.10
N SER A 2 26.80 -53.83 -34.10
CA SER A 2 27.60 -52.61 -34.26
C SER A 2 28.54 -52.50 -33.06
N ARG A 3 29.86 -52.49 -33.29
CA ARG A 3 30.83 -52.20 -32.24
C ARG A 3 30.63 -50.72 -31.89
N PHE A 4 30.19 -50.44 -30.67
CA PHE A 4 30.15 -49.07 -30.17
C PHE A 4 31.58 -48.51 -30.21
N GLU A 5 31.80 -47.54 -31.08
CA GLU A 5 33.06 -46.81 -31.18
C GLU A 5 32.94 -45.58 -30.28
N TYR A 6 33.90 -45.41 -29.37
CA TYR A 6 33.91 -44.27 -28.46
C TYR A 6 34.12 -42.98 -29.27
N PRO A 7 33.45 -41.85 -28.94
CA PRO A 7 33.53 -40.63 -29.73
C PRO A 7 34.98 -40.20 -29.95
N ARG A 8 35.36 -40.06 -31.23
CA ARG A 8 36.68 -39.59 -31.63
C ARG A 8 36.51 -38.46 -32.64
N LEU A 9 36.89 -37.26 -32.23
CA LEU A 9 36.90 -36.07 -33.06
C LEU A 9 38.22 -36.02 -33.84
N THR A 10 38.14 -35.53 -35.07
CA THR A 10 39.31 -35.19 -35.87
C THR A 10 40.02 -33.97 -35.31
N ARG A 11 41.31 -33.79 -35.62
CA ARG A 11 42.08 -32.61 -35.16
C ARG A 11 41.45 -31.30 -35.61
N SER A 12 40.90 -31.26 -36.82
CA SER A 12 40.19 -30.09 -37.34
C SER A 12 38.98 -29.75 -36.47
N GLU A 13 38.14 -30.74 -36.13
CA GLU A 13 36.95 -30.54 -35.28
C GLU A 13 37.33 -30.09 -33.87
N ILE A 14 38.40 -30.66 -33.29
CA ILE A 14 38.92 -30.24 -31.98
C ILE A 14 39.38 -28.77 -32.02
N VAL A 15 40.14 -28.39 -33.05
CA VAL A 15 40.65 -27.02 -33.23
C VAL A 15 39.52 -26.02 -33.44
N GLU A 16 38.52 -26.38 -34.25
CA GLU A 16 37.35 -25.56 -34.52
C GLU A 16 36.57 -25.28 -33.24
N PHE A 17 36.26 -26.33 -32.47
CA PHE A 17 35.55 -26.20 -31.20
C PHE A 17 36.31 -25.30 -30.21
N LEU A 18 37.60 -25.56 -29.99
CA LEU A 18 38.39 -24.80 -29.02
C LEU A 18 38.49 -23.32 -29.38
N LYS A 19 38.37 -22.95 -30.66
CA LYS A 19 38.30 -21.57 -31.13
C LYS A 19 36.92 -20.96 -30.98
N GLU A 20 35.88 -21.67 -31.43
CA GLU A 20 34.50 -21.19 -31.40
C GLU A 20 34.08 -20.83 -29.97
N TYR A 21 34.45 -21.69 -29.02
CA TYR A 21 34.15 -21.52 -27.60
C TYR A 21 35.21 -20.70 -26.83
N GLN A 22 36.17 -20.11 -27.54
CA GLN A 22 37.23 -19.26 -26.99
C GLN A 22 38.06 -19.91 -25.87
N ILE A 23 38.13 -21.25 -25.84
CA ILE A 23 38.89 -22.01 -24.84
C ILE A 23 40.39 -21.85 -25.12
N ILE A 24 40.80 -21.98 -26.39
CA ILE A 24 42.17 -21.66 -26.85
C ILE A 24 42.10 -21.00 -28.24
N PRO A 25 42.11 -19.65 -28.31
CA PRO A 25 41.85 -18.95 -29.57
C PRO A 25 42.93 -19.14 -30.64
N ASN A 26 44.19 -19.37 -30.24
CA ASN A 26 45.34 -19.45 -31.15
C ASN A 26 45.76 -20.88 -31.49
N ILE A 27 44.92 -21.89 -31.23
CA ILE A 27 45.27 -23.29 -31.49
C ILE A 27 45.31 -23.61 -33.00
N THR A 28 46.19 -24.54 -33.39
CA THR A 28 46.34 -25.06 -34.75
C THR A 28 46.47 -26.58 -34.70
N GLU A 29 46.18 -27.27 -35.80
CA GLU A 29 46.33 -28.73 -35.86
C GLU A 29 47.77 -29.19 -35.61
N TYR A 30 48.76 -28.33 -35.91
CA TYR A 30 50.16 -28.58 -35.64
C TYR A 30 50.43 -28.75 -34.13
N HIS A 31 49.80 -27.95 -33.27
CA HIS A 31 49.93 -28.09 -31.81
C HIS A 31 49.37 -29.42 -31.27
N LEU A 32 48.43 -30.05 -32.00
CA LEU A 32 47.89 -31.39 -31.67
C LEU A 32 48.71 -32.52 -32.31
N ALA A 33 49.48 -32.23 -33.36
CA ALA A 33 50.38 -33.18 -34.00
C ALA A 33 51.74 -33.26 -33.27
N GLU A 34 52.27 -32.11 -32.83
CA GLU A 34 53.50 -31.98 -32.05
C GLU A 34 53.19 -31.51 -30.63
N LEU A 35 53.03 -32.49 -29.75
CA LEU A 35 52.58 -32.26 -28.39
C LEU A 35 53.71 -31.73 -27.50
N ASN A 36 53.57 -30.49 -27.05
CA ASN A 36 54.39 -29.92 -25.99
C ASN A 36 53.73 -30.21 -24.61
N PRO A 37 54.44 -30.79 -23.63
CA PRO A 37 53.92 -31.01 -22.27
C PRO A 37 53.32 -29.76 -21.59
N ASP A 38 53.93 -28.59 -21.80
CA ASP A 38 53.43 -27.34 -21.22
C ASP A 38 52.12 -26.90 -21.89
N PHE A 39 52.03 -27.05 -23.22
CA PHE A 39 50.79 -26.80 -23.97
C PHE A 39 49.67 -27.75 -23.56
N ILE A 40 49.96 -29.04 -23.36
CA ILE A 40 48.96 -30.02 -22.94
C ILE A 40 48.46 -29.76 -21.52
N SER A 41 49.35 -29.29 -20.64
CA SER A 41 48.95 -28.86 -19.30
C SER A 41 47.98 -27.67 -19.37
N ASP A 42 48.30 -26.65 -20.18
CA ASP A 42 47.42 -25.50 -20.39
C ASP A 42 46.08 -25.90 -21.02
N LEU A 43 46.10 -26.77 -22.05
CA LEU A 43 44.89 -27.26 -22.71
C LEU A 43 43.91 -27.91 -21.73
N TYR A 44 44.40 -28.81 -20.89
CA TYR A 44 43.55 -29.46 -19.89
C TYR A 44 43.10 -28.49 -18.79
N THR A 45 43.94 -27.53 -18.40
CA THR A 45 43.55 -26.47 -17.46
C THR A 45 42.42 -25.62 -18.03
N GLN A 46 42.53 -25.12 -19.26
CA GLN A 46 41.48 -24.33 -19.91
C GLN A 46 40.18 -25.12 -20.07
N LEU A 47 40.26 -26.41 -20.39
CA LEU A 47 39.09 -27.28 -20.47
C LEU A 47 38.39 -27.46 -19.11
N LEU A 48 39.15 -27.59 -18.02
CA LEU A 48 38.55 -27.67 -16.68
C LEU A 48 37.95 -26.33 -16.24
N ILE A 49 38.57 -25.21 -16.59
CA ILE A 49 38.02 -23.87 -16.33
C ILE A 49 36.70 -23.68 -17.10
N TYR A 50 36.67 -24.02 -18.39
CA TYR A 50 35.45 -23.96 -19.21
C TYR A 50 34.30 -24.80 -18.61
N LEU A 51 34.65 -25.95 -18.03
CA LEU A 51 33.66 -26.83 -17.39
C LEU A 51 33.25 -26.39 -15.98
N ASP A 52 33.86 -25.34 -15.42
CA ASP A 52 33.74 -24.90 -14.02
C ASP A 52 34.13 -26.00 -13.01
N LEU A 53 35.14 -26.80 -13.37
CA LEU A 53 35.73 -27.87 -12.56
C LEU A 53 37.12 -27.49 -12.02
N PHE A 54 37.50 -26.22 -12.18
CA PHE A 54 38.76 -25.65 -11.73
C PHE A 54 38.48 -24.32 -11.04
N GLN A 55 38.38 -24.33 -9.70
CA GLN A 55 38.09 -23.13 -8.92
C GLN A 55 39.37 -22.60 -8.25
N GLU A 56 39.41 -21.28 -7.98
CA GLU A 56 40.56 -20.63 -7.32
C GLU A 56 40.82 -21.16 -5.90
N GLU A 57 39.80 -21.72 -5.22
CA GLU A 57 39.94 -22.31 -3.87
C GLU A 57 40.91 -23.52 -3.84
N ASP A 58 41.10 -24.19 -4.98
CA ASP A 58 42.06 -25.29 -5.09
C ASP A 58 43.51 -24.81 -4.86
N GLY A 59 43.81 -23.55 -5.20
CA GLY A 59 45.11 -22.94 -4.91
C GLY A 59 45.37 -22.81 -3.40
N GLN A 60 44.35 -22.52 -2.60
CA GLN A 60 44.51 -22.41 -1.14
C GLN A 60 44.75 -23.78 -0.48
N MET A 61 44.06 -24.82 -0.95
CA MET A 61 44.29 -26.20 -0.49
C MET A 61 45.69 -26.71 -0.88
N GLU A 62 46.19 -26.29 -2.05
CA GLU A 62 47.55 -26.55 -2.53
C GLU A 62 48.62 -25.95 -1.61
N PHE A 63 48.45 -24.71 -1.15
CA PHE A 63 49.41 -24.05 -0.25
C PHE A 63 49.50 -24.74 1.13
N ALA A 64 48.36 -25.18 1.70
CA ALA A 64 48.36 -25.88 2.98
C ALA A 64 49.05 -27.27 2.91
N ALA A 65 49.01 -27.93 1.75
CA ALA A 65 49.72 -29.19 1.53
C ALA A 65 51.23 -28.96 1.30
N LEU A 66 51.60 -27.85 0.65
CA LEU A 66 52.99 -27.45 0.41
C LEU A 66 53.77 -27.20 1.71
N GLU A 67 53.15 -26.56 2.71
CA GLU A 67 53.77 -26.29 4.01
C GLU A 67 54.23 -27.55 4.77
N ARG A 68 53.69 -28.72 4.42
CA ARG A 68 54.05 -30.01 5.03
C ARG A 68 55.26 -30.69 4.37
N LEU A 69 55.74 -30.16 3.24
CA LEU A 69 56.88 -30.71 2.51
C LEU A 69 58.16 -29.97 2.87
N GLU A 70 59.29 -30.69 2.86
CA GLU A 70 60.60 -30.06 2.98
C GLU A 70 60.92 -29.28 1.69
N ASN A 71 61.26 -28.00 1.82
CA ASN A 71 61.49 -27.07 0.71
C ASN A 71 60.27 -26.89 -0.23
N PRO A 72 59.18 -26.29 0.26
CA PRO A 72 57.93 -26.14 -0.48
C PRO A 72 58.08 -25.52 -1.89
N ASP A 73 58.98 -24.55 -2.03
CA ASP A 73 59.20 -23.82 -3.29
C ASP A 73 59.62 -24.72 -4.45
N PHE A 74 60.32 -25.83 -4.19
CA PHE A 74 60.71 -26.78 -5.25
C PHE A 74 59.57 -27.71 -5.69
N HIS A 75 58.49 -27.78 -4.92
CA HIS A 75 57.39 -28.71 -5.15
C HIS A 75 56.16 -28.07 -5.79
N VAL A 76 56.10 -26.73 -5.89
CA VAL A 76 54.96 -25.98 -6.45
C VAL A 76 54.54 -26.51 -7.81
N ASP A 77 55.47 -26.61 -8.76
CA ASP A 77 55.16 -27.07 -10.13
C ASP A 77 54.84 -28.56 -10.23
N SER A 78 55.34 -29.36 -9.27
CA SER A 78 55.04 -30.79 -9.21
C SER A 78 53.63 -31.02 -8.70
N LEU A 79 53.22 -30.30 -7.65
CA LEU A 79 51.87 -30.39 -7.10
C LEU A 79 50.82 -29.88 -8.07
N ARG A 80 51.05 -28.74 -8.73
CA ARG A 80 50.15 -28.24 -9.79
C ARG A 80 49.89 -29.31 -10.87
N ARG A 81 50.95 -29.98 -11.34
CA ARG A 81 50.84 -31.06 -12.33
C ARG A 81 50.16 -32.32 -11.80
N ILE A 82 50.42 -32.70 -10.56
CA ILE A 82 49.77 -33.87 -9.92
C ILE A 82 48.28 -33.60 -9.72
N ASN A 83 47.92 -32.40 -9.28
CA ASN A 83 46.54 -32.00 -9.06
C ASN A 83 45.76 -31.92 -10.38
N LEU A 84 46.36 -31.30 -11.41
CA LEU A 84 45.80 -31.32 -12.75
C LEU A 84 45.58 -32.76 -13.23
N CYS A 85 46.56 -33.64 -13.04
CA CYS A 85 46.43 -35.05 -13.40
C CYS A 85 45.29 -35.75 -12.62
N SER A 86 45.13 -35.46 -11.33
CA SER A 86 44.07 -36.05 -10.51
C SER A 86 42.69 -35.62 -11.00
N LYS A 87 42.50 -34.31 -11.22
CA LYS A 87 41.23 -33.74 -11.69
C LYS A 87 40.84 -34.25 -13.06
N ILE A 88 41.76 -34.27 -14.03
CA ILE A 88 41.48 -34.81 -15.36
C ILE A 88 41.19 -36.31 -15.27
N LYS A 89 41.90 -37.05 -14.42
CA LYS A 89 41.63 -38.47 -14.22
C LYS A 89 40.24 -38.72 -13.66
N GLU A 90 39.80 -37.92 -12.68
CA GLU A 90 38.44 -37.97 -12.14
C GLU A 90 37.40 -37.66 -13.22
N LEU A 91 37.58 -36.56 -13.96
CA LEU A 91 36.71 -36.18 -15.07
C LEU A 91 36.60 -37.30 -16.12
N VAL A 92 37.73 -37.76 -16.65
CA VAL A 92 37.78 -38.81 -17.68
C VAL A 92 37.18 -40.13 -17.19
N THR A 93 37.32 -40.45 -15.90
CA THR A 93 36.68 -41.63 -15.29
C THR A 93 35.17 -41.48 -15.24
N SER A 94 34.66 -40.29 -14.87
CA SER A 94 33.23 -39.96 -14.86
C SER A 94 32.60 -39.98 -16.26
N LEU A 95 33.40 -39.72 -17.31
CA LEU A 95 33.00 -39.83 -18.71
C LEU A 95 33.06 -41.27 -19.27
N GLU A 96 33.34 -42.25 -18.41
CA GLU A 96 33.45 -43.68 -18.75
C GLU A 96 34.40 -43.94 -19.94
N CYS A 97 35.48 -43.15 -20.05
CA CYS A 97 36.45 -43.30 -21.13
C CYS A 97 37.18 -44.65 -21.04
N PRO A 98 37.33 -45.39 -22.16
CA PRO A 98 37.89 -46.75 -22.16
C PRO A 98 39.37 -46.81 -21.75
N LYS A 99 40.12 -45.71 -21.91
CA LYS A 99 41.51 -45.60 -21.45
C LYS A 99 41.56 -44.81 -20.14
N LYS A 100 42.45 -45.24 -19.23
CA LYS A 100 42.74 -44.51 -18.00
C LYS A 100 43.73 -43.37 -18.25
N PHE A 101 43.43 -42.20 -17.71
CA PHE A 101 44.34 -41.06 -17.68
C PHE A 101 45.42 -41.25 -16.61
N THR A 102 46.66 -40.87 -16.93
CA THR A 102 47.86 -41.07 -16.11
C THR A 102 48.78 -39.87 -16.20
N LEU A 103 49.73 -39.73 -15.26
CA LEU A 103 50.70 -38.62 -15.28
C LEU A 103 51.57 -38.58 -16.55
N LYS A 104 51.72 -39.72 -17.25
CA LYS A 104 52.41 -39.78 -18.55
C LYS A 104 51.69 -38.96 -19.62
N ASP A 105 50.37 -38.86 -19.53
CA ASP A 105 49.54 -38.12 -20.49
C ASP A 105 49.75 -36.60 -20.38
N LEU A 106 50.37 -36.12 -19.29
CA LEU A 106 50.81 -34.72 -19.15
C LEU A 106 52.32 -34.57 -19.43
N THR A 107 53.14 -35.49 -18.90
CA THR A 107 54.61 -35.33 -18.94
C THR A 107 55.26 -35.81 -20.24
N LYS A 108 54.65 -36.79 -20.92
CA LYS A 108 55.10 -37.34 -22.21
C LYS A 108 53.86 -37.66 -23.05
N PRO A 109 53.15 -36.62 -23.50
CA PRO A 109 51.84 -36.78 -24.12
C PRO A 109 51.97 -37.49 -25.48
N ASP A 110 51.00 -38.36 -25.76
CA ASP A 110 50.90 -39.14 -27.00
C ASP A 110 49.71 -38.62 -27.82
N ALA A 111 49.89 -38.45 -29.14
CA ALA A 111 48.90 -37.84 -30.04
C ALA A 111 47.56 -38.59 -30.01
N ASP A 112 47.59 -39.91 -30.18
CA ASP A 112 46.37 -40.72 -30.22
C ASP A 112 45.64 -40.74 -28.87
N ARG A 113 46.38 -40.77 -27.76
CA ARG A 113 45.79 -40.73 -26.41
C ARG A 113 45.21 -39.36 -26.10
N THR A 114 45.91 -38.29 -26.45
CA THR A 114 45.46 -36.91 -26.22
C THR A 114 44.19 -36.62 -27.01
N GLU A 115 44.16 -36.99 -28.29
CA GLU A 115 42.94 -36.89 -29.11
C GLU A 115 41.77 -37.64 -28.49
N LEU A 116 41.97 -38.86 -27.99
CA LEU A 116 40.92 -39.64 -27.36
C LEU A 116 40.35 -38.93 -26.11
N PHE A 117 41.22 -38.45 -25.22
CA PHE A 117 40.78 -37.79 -23.98
C PHE A 117 40.12 -36.44 -24.25
N VAL A 118 40.70 -35.64 -25.15
CA VAL A 118 40.11 -34.36 -25.55
C VAL A 118 38.78 -34.59 -26.25
N SER A 119 38.67 -35.58 -27.15
CA SER A 119 37.39 -35.94 -27.79
C SER A 119 36.33 -36.35 -26.77
N ALA A 120 36.70 -37.12 -25.74
CA ALA A 120 35.81 -37.49 -24.65
C ALA A 120 35.24 -36.26 -23.93
N ILE A 121 36.13 -35.34 -23.55
CA ILE A 121 35.79 -34.12 -22.83
C ILE A 121 34.95 -33.18 -23.70
N LEU A 122 35.33 -32.97 -24.96
CA LEU A 122 34.60 -32.10 -25.88
C LEU A 122 33.21 -32.65 -26.21
N ASN A 123 33.09 -33.96 -26.40
CA ASN A 123 31.78 -34.60 -26.57
C ASN A 123 30.87 -34.34 -25.35
N PHE A 124 31.44 -34.34 -24.15
CA PHE A 124 30.71 -33.93 -22.94
C PHE A 124 30.36 -32.43 -22.95
N CYS A 125 31.27 -31.55 -23.39
CA CYS A 125 30.96 -30.12 -23.54
C CYS A 125 29.77 -29.90 -24.48
N PHE A 126 29.75 -30.55 -25.66
CA PHE A 126 28.60 -30.48 -26.57
C PHE A 126 27.31 -30.97 -25.93
N HIS A 127 27.38 -32.07 -25.17
CA HIS A 127 26.23 -32.58 -24.45
C HIS A 127 25.74 -31.58 -23.40
N LYS A 128 26.65 -31.04 -22.58
CA LYS A 128 26.37 -30.02 -21.56
C LYS A 128 25.71 -28.81 -22.20
N ASP A 129 26.27 -28.25 -23.26
CA ASP A 129 25.75 -27.04 -23.91
C ASP A 129 24.36 -27.26 -24.50
N ASN A 130 24.13 -28.41 -25.15
CA ASN A 130 22.80 -28.77 -25.65
C ASN A 130 21.79 -28.90 -24.49
N LYS A 131 22.16 -29.53 -23.38
CA LYS A 131 21.30 -29.63 -22.20
C LYS A 131 21.06 -28.28 -21.53
N MET A 132 22.07 -27.43 -21.43
CA MET A 132 21.95 -26.07 -20.89
C MET A 132 21.01 -25.22 -21.74
N ASN A 133 21.08 -25.33 -23.07
CA ASN A 133 20.14 -24.65 -23.97
C ASN A 133 18.69 -25.11 -23.79
N LEU A 134 18.46 -26.40 -23.49
CA LEU A 134 17.11 -26.91 -23.19
C LEU A 134 16.58 -26.41 -21.84
N ILE A 135 17.46 -26.21 -20.86
CA ILE A 135 17.10 -25.77 -19.50
C ILE A 135 17.08 -24.23 -19.39
N ARG A 136 17.66 -23.51 -20.36
CA ARG A 136 17.74 -22.05 -20.39
C ARG A 136 16.41 -21.33 -20.08
N PRO A 137 15.25 -21.73 -20.65
CA PRO A 137 13.98 -21.10 -20.30
C PRO A 137 13.63 -21.20 -18.81
N ILE A 138 13.98 -22.32 -18.16
CA ILE A 138 13.76 -22.53 -16.72
C ILE A 138 14.71 -21.65 -15.91
N VAL A 139 15.97 -21.50 -16.35
CA VAL A 139 16.93 -20.60 -15.71
C VAL A 139 16.49 -19.15 -15.83
N ASP A 140 16.01 -18.75 -17.00
CA ASP A 140 15.49 -17.39 -17.23
C ASP A 140 14.24 -17.14 -16.35
N GLU A 141 13.30 -18.07 -16.27
CA GLU A 141 12.14 -17.99 -15.36
C GLU A 141 12.56 -17.92 -13.88
N LEU A 142 13.56 -18.70 -13.46
CA LEU A 142 14.10 -18.65 -12.10
C LEU A 142 14.69 -17.27 -11.78
N ASN A 143 15.44 -16.68 -12.73
CA ASN A 143 16.03 -15.35 -12.57
C ASN A 143 14.94 -14.27 -12.47
N ASP A 144 13.88 -14.38 -13.26
CA ASP A 144 12.73 -13.47 -13.19
C ASP A 144 12.00 -13.60 -11.84
N LEU A 145 11.82 -14.82 -11.33
CA LEU A 145 11.23 -15.06 -10.01
C LEU A 145 12.11 -14.52 -8.88
N ASP A 146 13.43 -14.67 -8.96
CA ASP A 146 14.37 -14.09 -7.98
C ASP A 146 14.30 -12.56 -7.97
N ALA A 147 14.19 -11.94 -9.15
CA ALA A 147 13.99 -10.49 -9.26
C ALA A 147 12.65 -10.04 -8.67
N GLN A 148 11.57 -10.78 -8.93
CA GLN A 148 10.25 -10.51 -8.34
C GLN A 148 10.25 -10.69 -6.82
N GLN A 149 10.94 -11.72 -6.32
CA GLN A 149 11.08 -11.96 -4.88
C GLN A 149 11.78 -10.78 -4.21
N LYS A 150 12.92 -10.33 -4.74
CA LYS A 150 13.64 -9.15 -4.23
C LYS A 150 12.78 -7.91 -4.23
N GLN A 151 12.03 -7.66 -5.30
CA GLN A 151 11.11 -6.52 -5.37
C GLN A 151 10.00 -6.59 -4.30
N CYS A 152 9.47 -7.79 -4.03
CA CYS A 152 8.47 -8.01 -2.98
C CYS A 152 9.08 -7.78 -1.59
N GLU A 153 10.29 -8.28 -1.34
CA GLU A 153 11.00 -8.10 -0.07
C GLU A 153 11.31 -6.62 0.20
N ASP A 154 11.72 -5.86 -0.81
CA ASP A 154 11.93 -4.42 -0.72
C ASP A 154 10.63 -3.68 -0.36
N LYS A 155 9.52 -4.05 -1.01
CA LYS A 155 8.20 -3.45 -0.73
C LYS A 155 7.69 -3.78 0.68
N ILE A 156 7.91 -5.00 1.15
CA ILE A 156 7.59 -5.41 2.53
C ILE A 156 8.41 -4.58 3.52
N SER A 157 9.70 -4.41 3.24
CA SER A 157 10.59 -3.60 4.08
C SER A 157 10.13 -2.14 4.16
N GLN A 158 9.73 -1.55 3.02
CA GLN A 158 9.18 -0.19 2.97
C GLN A 158 7.87 -0.06 3.77
N LEU A 159 6.90 -0.95 3.55
CA LEU A 159 5.62 -0.91 4.25
C LEU A 159 5.78 -1.11 5.76
N ASN A 160 6.70 -1.97 6.20
CA ASN A 160 6.99 -2.15 7.61
C ASN A 160 7.59 -0.88 8.23
N ALA A 161 8.46 -0.16 7.51
CA ALA A 161 8.98 1.12 7.98
C ALA A 161 7.87 2.18 8.11
N GLU A 162 6.95 2.27 7.16
CA GLU A 162 5.77 3.16 7.22
C GLU A 162 4.85 2.81 8.40
N ILE A 163 4.61 1.52 8.65
CA ILE A 163 3.82 1.05 9.79
C ILE A 163 4.47 1.48 11.11
N GLU A 164 5.79 1.34 11.24
CA GLU A 164 6.49 1.76 12.45
C GLU A 164 6.44 3.27 12.66
N GLU A 165 6.60 4.07 11.59
CA GLU A 165 6.44 5.53 11.66
C GLU A 165 5.04 5.92 12.14
N HIS A 166 3.99 5.31 11.58
CA HIS A 166 2.61 5.54 12.00
C HIS A 166 2.35 5.09 13.45
N ASN A 167 2.95 3.99 13.88
CA ASN A 167 2.84 3.51 15.25
C ASN A 167 3.51 4.46 16.24
N GLU A 168 4.69 5.00 15.92
CA GLU A 168 5.37 5.99 16.76
C GLU A 168 4.58 7.29 16.83
N ALA A 169 4.13 7.84 15.69
CA ALA A 169 3.26 9.03 15.68
C ALA A 169 2.00 8.83 16.54
N ARG A 170 1.38 7.63 16.44
CA ARG A 170 0.22 7.29 17.27
C ARG A 170 0.56 7.22 18.76
N LYS A 171 1.73 6.71 19.15
CA LYS A 171 2.18 6.70 20.55
C LYS A 171 2.33 8.12 21.08
N GLU A 172 2.83 9.05 20.27
CA GLU A 172 2.94 10.47 20.62
C GLU A 172 1.58 11.16 20.73
N ASP A 173 0.59 10.77 19.90
CA ASP A 173 -0.76 11.35 19.91
C ASP A 173 -1.63 10.89 21.09
N ILE A 174 -1.44 9.66 21.58
CA ILE A 174 -2.20 9.10 22.72
C ILE A 174 -2.25 10.04 23.95
N PRO A 175 -1.12 10.55 24.48
CA PRO A 175 -1.14 11.43 25.65
C PRO A 175 -1.83 12.77 25.38
N LEU A 176 -1.73 13.29 24.14
CA LEU A 176 -2.43 14.53 23.76
C LEU A 176 -3.94 14.33 23.75
N ILE A 177 -4.41 13.19 23.21
CA ILE A 177 -5.82 12.82 23.20
C ILE A 177 -6.34 12.60 24.62
N GLU A 178 -5.58 11.92 25.48
CA GLU A 178 -5.95 11.70 26.88
C GLU A 178 -6.07 13.03 27.64
N LYS A 179 -5.10 13.92 27.50
CA LYS A 179 -5.15 15.25 28.10
C LYS A 179 -6.37 16.05 27.62
N ALA A 180 -6.64 16.03 26.32
CA ALA A 180 -7.81 16.70 25.76
C ALA A 180 -9.13 16.11 26.31
N ARG A 181 -9.21 14.79 26.49
CA ARG A 181 -10.37 14.11 27.11
C ARG A 181 -10.56 14.54 28.56
N GLU A 182 -9.49 14.63 29.34
CA GLU A 182 -9.55 15.09 30.73
C GLU A 182 -10.06 16.53 30.82
N GLU A 183 -9.58 17.44 29.96
CA GLU A 183 -10.06 18.82 29.90
C GLU A 183 -11.53 18.89 29.51
N LEU A 184 -11.96 18.07 28.54
CA LEU A 184 -13.35 17.99 28.11
C LEU A 184 -14.27 17.52 29.24
N GLU A 185 -13.83 16.53 30.03
CA GLU A 185 -14.61 16.03 31.18
C GLU A 185 -14.69 17.08 32.30
N LYS A 186 -13.61 17.82 32.56
CA LYS A 186 -13.63 18.97 33.48
C LYS A 186 -14.65 20.02 33.05
N PHE A 187 -14.66 20.41 31.78
CA PHE A 187 -15.65 21.37 31.26
C PHE A 187 -17.08 20.84 31.33
N ARG A 188 -17.30 19.54 31.08
CA ARG A 188 -18.63 18.92 31.23
C ARG A 188 -19.13 19.01 32.66
N MET A 189 -18.29 18.71 33.64
CA MET A 189 -18.65 18.85 35.05
C MET A 189 -18.94 20.31 35.41
N GLU A 190 -18.12 21.26 34.96
CA GLU A 190 -18.32 22.68 35.22
C GLU A 190 -19.64 23.20 34.63
N ILE A 191 -19.97 22.82 33.38
CA ILE A 191 -21.25 23.17 32.75
C ILE A 191 -22.42 22.60 33.56
N SER A 192 -22.33 21.36 34.01
CA SER A 192 -23.36 20.74 34.86
C SER A 192 -23.56 21.52 36.17
N GLU A 193 -22.49 21.89 36.86
CA GLU A 193 -22.57 22.67 38.10
C GLU A 193 -23.11 24.09 37.88
N LEU A 194 -22.67 24.77 36.82
CA LEU A 194 -23.20 26.07 36.44
C LEU A 194 -24.69 26.01 36.10
N ASN A 195 -25.15 24.96 35.41
CA ASN A 195 -26.57 24.75 35.12
C ASN A 195 -27.39 24.52 36.39
N LYS A 196 -26.89 23.73 37.35
CA LYS A 196 -27.55 23.56 38.66
C LYS A 196 -27.67 24.91 39.40
N LYS A 197 -26.59 25.70 39.41
CA LYS A 197 -26.58 27.03 40.02
C LYS A 197 -27.51 28.02 39.31
N GLN A 198 -27.61 27.94 37.98
CA GLN A 198 -28.56 28.75 37.22
C GLN A 198 -30.01 28.39 37.59
N MET A 199 -30.32 27.10 37.74
CA MET A 199 -31.66 26.63 38.12
C MET A 199 -32.04 27.02 39.54
N SER A 200 -31.11 26.96 40.51
CA SER A 200 -31.38 27.42 41.87
C SER A 200 -31.63 28.93 41.89
N LEU A 201 -30.78 29.73 41.24
CA LEU A 201 -30.95 31.18 41.15
C LEU A 201 -32.27 31.58 40.47
N ARG A 202 -32.70 30.86 39.43
CA ARG A 202 -34.00 31.07 38.79
C ARG A 202 -35.16 30.82 39.76
N THR A 203 -35.05 29.77 40.57
CA THR A 203 -36.05 29.43 41.59
C THR A 203 -36.11 30.52 42.66
N ASP A 204 -34.96 30.97 43.15
CA ASP A 204 -34.87 32.05 44.14
C ASP A 204 -35.43 33.36 43.61
N CYS A 205 -35.12 33.73 42.36
CA CYS A 205 -35.70 34.90 41.71
C CYS A 205 -37.23 34.82 41.61
N ARG A 206 -37.79 33.64 41.32
CA ARG A 206 -39.25 33.44 41.29
C ARG A 206 -39.85 33.64 42.67
N ASN A 207 -39.27 33.01 43.69
CA ASN A 207 -39.73 33.13 45.08
C ASN A 207 -39.66 34.59 45.58
N LEU A 208 -38.62 35.33 45.22
CA LEU A 208 -38.50 36.75 45.55
C LEU A 208 -39.59 37.59 44.86
N ARG A 209 -39.91 37.33 43.59
CA ARG A 209 -41.03 38.01 42.92
C ARG A 209 -42.37 37.72 43.58
N GLU A 210 -42.64 36.46 43.92
CA GLU A 210 -43.87 36.07 44.62
C GLU A 210 -43.99 36.81 45.97
N LYS A 211 -42.89 36.95 46.72
CA LYS A 211 -42.86 37.75 47.96
C LYS A 211 -43.13 39.23 47.72
N VAL A 212 -42.55 39.82 46.66
CA VAL A 212 -42.79 41.22 46.30
C VAL A 212 -44.27 41.43 45.96
N GLU A 213 -44.87 40.55 45.16
CA GLU A 213 -46.29 40.61 44.82
C GLU A 213 -47.20 40.44 46.05
N ASP A 214 -46.84 39.57 47.00
CA ASP A 214 -47.59 39.42 48.25
C ASP A 214 -47.48 40.68 49.14
N MET A 215 -46.27 41.24 49.28
CA MET A 215 -46.06 42.49 50.00
C MET A 215 -46.84 43.65 49.37
N ASP A 216 -46.89 43.77 48.04
CA ASP A 216 -47.68 44.79 47.34
C ASP A 216 -49.19 44.64 47.60
N LYS A 217 -49.70 43.40 47.65
CA LYS A 217 -51.10 43.14 48.02
C LYS A 217 -51.36 43.54 49.48
N GLN A 218 -50.45 43.20 50.39
CA GLN A 218 -50.56 43.60 51.80
C GLN A 218 -50.52 45.13 51.95
N MET A 219 -49.64 45.81 51.23
CA MET A 219 -49.58 47.27 51.19
C MET A 219 -50.88 47.87 50.68
N SER A 220 -51.40 47.39 49.54
CA SER A 220 -52.66 47.86 48.97
C SER A 220 -53.84 47.67 49.93
N SER A 221 -53.89 46.54 50.64
CA SER A 221 -54.89 46.25 51.67
C SER A 221 -54.76 47.20 52.88
N ALA A 222 -53.54 47.44 53.35
CA ALA A 222 -53.28 48.36 54.45
C ALA A 222 -53.62 49.81 54.08
N GLU A 223 -53.29 50.25 52.87
CA GLU A 223 -53.68 51.55 52.32
C GLU A 223 -55.21 51.68 52.27
N TYR A 224 -55.90 50.64 51.80
CA TYR A 224 -57.37 50.61 51.80
C TYR A 224 -57.95 50.73 53.21
N MET A 225 -57.46 49.95 54.17
CA MET A 225 -57.90 50.03 55.57
C MET A 225 -57.61 51.40 56.19
N LEU A 226 -56.46 51.99 55.88
CA LEU A 226 -56.11 53.34 56.35
C LEU A 226 -57.11 54.37 55.81
N VAL A 227 -57.43 54.31 54.52
CA VAL A 227 -58.44 55.20 53.91
C VAL A 227 -59.81 55.02 54.57
N GLN A 228 -60.24 53.77 54.80
CA GLN A 228 -61.49 53.49 55.49
C GLN A 228 -61.50 54.05 56.91
N SER A 229 -60.43 53.84 57.67
CA SER A 229 -60.28 54.38 59.04
C SER A 229 -60.27 55.91 59.05
N VAL A 230 -59.66 56.56 58.05
CA VAL A 230 -59.70 58.03 57.90
C VAL A 230 -61.13 58.51 57.61
N GLN A 231 -61.89 57.80 56.76
CA GLN A 231 -63.29 58.11 56.48
C GLN A 231 -64.19 57.92 57.71
N GLU A 232 -64.03 56.82 58.45
CA GLU A 232 -64.74 56.58 59.70
C GLU A 232 -64.38 57.62 60.76
N ASN A 233 -63.11 57.99 60.89
CA ASN A 233 -62.67 59.10 61.75
C ASN A 233 -63.31 60.42 61.33
N ALA A 234 -63.43 60.70 60.03
CA ALA A 234 -64.12 61.89 59.53
C ALA A 234 -65.63 61.86 59.86
N LYS A 235 -66.26 60.70 59.74
CA LYS A 235 -67.67 60.48 60.11
C LYS A 235 -67.88 60.68 61.63
N ILE A 236 -67.06 60.07 62.48
CA ILE A 236 -67.12 60.26 63.93
C ILE A 236 -66.85 61.73 64.28
N ARG A 237 -65.86 62.38 63.64
CA ARG A 237 -65.62 63.83 63.80
C ARG A 237 -66.81 64.69 63.39
N SER A 238 -67.66 64.21 62.47
CA SER A 238 -68.91 64.88 62.10
C SER A 238 -70.06 64.62 63.10
N GLU A 239 -69.99 63.52 63.85
CA GLU A 239 -70.92 63.15 64.92
C GLU A 239 -70.51 63.75 66.29
N ILE A 240 -69.27 64.23 66.42
CA ILE A 240 -68.81 65.01 67.58
C ILE A 240 -69.46 66.40 67.54
N VAL A 241 -70.29 66.69 68.55
CA VAL A 241 -70.98 67.97 68.76
C VAL A 241 -69.98 69.14 68.77
N GLN A 242 -70.10 70.05 67.80
CA GLN A 242 -69.14 71.13 67.53
C GLN A 242 -69.10 72.30 68.54
N SER A 243 -69.86 72.27 69.66
CA SER A 243 -69.65 73.14 70.85
C SER A 243 -70.88 73.16 71.78
N PRO A 244 -70.85 72.42 72.89
CA PRO A 244 -71.72 72.65 74.07
C PRO A 244 -71.53 74.04 74.70
N ASP A 245 -70.42 74.71 74.38
CA ASP A 245 -70.04 76.07 74.83
C ASP A 245 -70.83 77.23 74.15
N LYS A 246 -71.73 76.94 73.21
CA LYS A 246 -72.51 77.95 72.46
C LYS A 246 -73.80 78.40 73.16
N LEU A 247 -74.15 77.82 74.32
CA LEU A 247 -75.35 78.18 75.09
C LEU A 247 -75.08 79.05 76.35
N GLN A 248 -73.83 79.30 76.74
CA GLN A 248 -73.52 79.95 78.03
C GLN A 248 -72.69 81.24 77.96
N ARG A 249 -72.31 81.71 76.76
CA ARG A 249 -71.45 82.91 76.59
C ARG A 249 -72.00 84.02 75.67
N ALA A 250 -73.25 83.90 75.20
CA ALA A 250 -73.87 84.87 74.28
C ALA A 250 -74.89 85.83 74.93
N LEU A 251 -75.16 85.71 76.23
CA LEU A 251 -76.18 86.52 76.92
C LEU A 251 -75.60 87.77 77.60
N GLU A 252 -74.42 87.64 78.17
CA GLU A 252 -73.77 88.66 78.97
C GLU A 252 -72.35 88.70 78.40
N GLU A 253 -71.97 89.63 77.56
CA GLU A 253 -71.98 91.03 77.87
C GLU A 253 -71.42 91.73 76.64
N LYS A 254 -71.94 92.94 76.40
CA LYS A 254 -71.08 94.03 75.93
C LYS A 254 -70.64 93.89 74.48
N LYS A 255 -71.60 94.02 73.55
CA LYS A 255 -72.43 95.22 73.34
C LYS A 255 -71.66 96.56 73.21
N LEU A 256 -70.32 96.62 73.12
CA LEU A 256 -69.68 97.96 72.96
C LEU A 256 -68.51 98.12 71.98
N VAL A 257 -67.78 97.08 71.58
CA VAL A 257 -66.60 97.24 70.68
C VAL A 257 -66.94 96.92 69.20
N ARG A 258 -68.24 96.86 68.86
CA ARG A 258 -68.75 96.48 67.53
C ARG A 258 -68.75 97.62 66.49
N ARG A 259 -68.40 98.86 66.86
CA ARG A 259 -68.55 100.00 65.93
C ARG A 259 -67.32 100.41 65.13
N GLU A 260 -66.10 99.95 65.46
CA GLU A 260 -64.90 100.48 64.78
C GLU A 260 -64.16 99.48 63.86
N VAL A 261 -64.48 98.18 63.89
CA VAL A 261 -63.77 97.17 63.06
C VAL A 261 -64.55 96.73 61.81
N ASN A 262 -65.80 97.18 61.67
CA ASN A 262 -66.71 96.75 60.58
C ASN A 262 -66.35 97.30 59.19
N ASP A 263 -65.55 98.37 59.12
CA ASP A 263 -65.21 99.01 57.84
C ASP A 263 -63.92 98.46 57.19
N ALA A 264 -63.11 97.68 57.92
CA ALA A 264 -61.91 97.05 57.36
C ALA A 264 -62.13 95.61 56.83
N ALA A 265 -63.16 94.91 57.30
CA ALA A 265 -63.37 93.49 57.01
C ALA A 265 -64.05 93.19 55.65
N LYS A 266 -64.75 94.17 55.05
CA LYS A 266 -65.44 93.97 53.75
C LYS A 266 -64.50 93.98 52.54
N SER A 267 -63.37 94.68 52.60
CA SER A 267 -62.41 94.72 51.47
C SER A 267 -61.51 93.48 51.39
N ALA A 268 -61.30 92.75 52.50
CA ALA A 268 -60.44 91.57 52.54
C ALA A 268 -61.11 90.29 51.99
N LYS A 269 -62.46 90.20 52.04
CA LYS A 269 -63.20 89.01 51.60
C LYS A 269 -63.25 88.89 50.07
N GLN A 270 -63.38 90.00 49.35
CA GLN A 270 -63.39 90.01 47.88
C GLN A 270 -62.02 89.65 47.28
N SER A 271 -60.92 90.09 47.90
CA SER A 271 -59.55 89.77 47.46
C SER A 271 -59.14 88.30 47.66
N PHE A 272 -59.79 87.57 48.57
CA PHE A 272 -59.48 86.16 48.84
C PHE A 272 -60.17 85.22 47.85
N GLU A 273 -61.40 85.55 47.42
CA GLU A 273 -62.14 84.80 46.42
C GLU A 273 -61.49 84.92 45.01
N ASP A 274 -60.97 86.10 44.65
CA ASP A 274 -60.23 86.31 43.39
C ASP A 274 -58.88 85.55 43.34
N LYS A 275 -58.17 85.43 44.48
CA LYS A 275 -56.91 84.66 44.55
C LYS A 275 -57.13 83.14 44.52
N ASN A 276 -58.26 82.65 45.03
CA ASN A 276 -58.57 81.22 45.01
C ASN A 276 -58.89 80.71 43.60
N GLY A 277 -59.56 81.52 42.77
CA GLY A 277 -59.78 81.21 41.35
C GLY A 277 -58.47 81.18 40.54
N ILE A 278 -57.55 82.11 40.82
CA ILE A 278 -56.21 82.11 40.21
C ILE A 278 -55.43 80.85 40.62
N LEU A 279 -55.47 80.46 41.90
CA LEU A 279 -54.79 79.26 42.40
C LEU A 279 -55.32 77.96 41.78
N GLU A 280 -56.62 77.87 41.51
CA GLU A 280 -57.23 76.71 40.85
C GLU A 280 -56.83 76.60 39.37
N VAL A 281 -56.71 77.73 38.67
CA VAL A 281 -56.17 77.79 37.29
C VAL A 281 -54.69 77.43 37.27
N TYR A 282 -53.90 77.91 38.24
CA TYR A 282 -52.48 77.52 38.39
C TYR A 282 -52.34 76.03 38.74
N SER A 283 -53.21 75.45 39.57
CA SER A 283 -53.20 74.02 39.90
C SER A 283 -53.55 73.14 38.69
N LYS A 284 -54.57 73.52 37.90
CA LYS A 284 -54.92 72.84 36.65
C LYS A 284 -53.81 72.99 35.60
N THR A 285 -53.18 74.16 35.52
CA THR A 285 -52.03 74.40 34.64
C THR A 285 -50.81 73.61 35.09
N HIS A 286 -50.52 73.55 36.38
CA HIS A 286 -49.43 72.75 36.96
C HIS A 286 -49.64 71.24 36.74
N LYS A 287 -50.86 70.72 36.88
CA LYS A 287 -51.17 69.32 36.53
C LYS A 287 -50.97 69.04 35.03
N LYS A 288 -51.36 69.97 34.15
CA LYS A 288 -51.08 69.86 32.70
C LYS A 288 -49.57 69.96 32.42
N MET A 289 -48.87 70.87 33.06
CA MET A 289 -47.43 71.08 32.92
C MET A 289 -46.63 69.88 33.43
N SER A 290 -47.06 69.27 34.53
CA SER A 290 -46.48 68.03 35.08
C SER A 290 -46.73 66.83 34.15
N LYS A 291 -47.94 66.68 33.59
CA LYS A 291 -48.21 65.68 32.54
C LYS A 291 -47.33 65.88 31.30
N HIS A 292 -47.18 67.12 30.85
CA HIS A 292 -46.29 67.46 29.73
C HIS A 292 -44.82 67.26 30.09
N LEU A 293 -44.40 67.49 31.33
CA LEU A 293 -43.04 67.20 31.82
C LEU A 293 -42.76 65.69 31.81
N THR A 294 -43.71 64.86 32.26
CA THR A 294 -43.58 63.38 32.20
C THR A 294 -43.56 62.89 30.75
N GLN A 295 -44.36 63.50 29.86
CA GLN A 295 -44.30 63.22 28.43
C GLN A 295 -42.96 63.66 27.82
N MET A 296 -42.44 64.83 28.22
CA MET A 296 -41.13 65.34 27.79
C MET A 296 -39.98 64.43 28.26
N GLN A 297 -40.04 63.92 29.49
CA GLN A 297 -39.07 62.95 30.02
C GLN A 297 -39.12 61.62 29.26
N LYS A 298 -40.31 61.11 28.94
CA LYS A 298 -40.47 59.91 28.08
C LYS A 298 -39.92 60.13 26.66
N ILE A 299 -40.14 61.32 26.10
CA ILE A 299 -39.56 61.71 24.81
C ILE A 299 -38.03 61.80 24.92
N LEU A 300 -37.48 62.33 26.01
CA LEU A 300 -36.04 62.42 26.24
C LEU A 300 -35.38 61.04 26.38
N GLU A 301 -36.03 60.10 27.08
CA GLU A 301 -35.60 58.69 27.16
C GLU A 301 -35.67 57.99 25.80
N GLN A 302 -36.72 58.22 25.01
CA GLN A 302 -36.83 57.71 23.65
C GLN A 302 -35.77 58.30 22.70
N VAL A 303 -35.42 59.59 22.85
CA VAL A 303 -34.35 60.23 22.06
C VAL A 303 -32.98 59.69 22.46
N ASN A 304 -32.75 59.39 23.74
CA ASN A 304 -31.51 58.79 24.20
C ASN A 304 -31.38 57.32 23.76
N SER A 305 -32.46 56.54 23.78
CA SER A 305 -32.46 55.17 23.24
C SER A 305 -32.30 55.13 21.72
N ALA A 306 -32.91 56.09 21.00
CA ALA A 306 -32.70 56.27 19.57
C ALA A 306 -31.25 56.64 19.23
N LYS A 307 -30.57 57.45 20.04
CA LYS A 307 -29.13 57.77 19.87
C LYS A 307 -28.22 56.57 20.12
N THR A 308 -28.54 55.69 21.06
CA THR A 308 -27.79 54.43 21.25
C THR A 308 -28.02 53.49 20.07
N ILE A 309 -29.26 53.36 19.59
CA ILE A 309 -29.58 52.58 18.39
C ILE A 309 -28.86 53.15 17.16
N GLU A 310 -28.75 54.47 17.02
CA GLU A 310 -28.02 55.09 15.90
C GLU A 310 -26.50 54.79 15.94
N LYS A 311 -25.90 54.74 17.14
CA LYS A 311 -24.50 54.31 17.30
C LYS A 311 -24.33 52.83 16.96
N ASP A 312 -25.26 51.98 17.39
CA ASP A 312 -25.24 50.55 17.08
C ASP A 312 -25.45 50.30 15.58
N VAL A 313 -26.32 51.07 14.90
CA VAL A 313 -26.50 51.03 13.44
C VAL A 313 -25.23 51.46 12.71
N LYS A 314 -24.50 52.48 13.19
CA LYS A 314 -23.21 52.87 12.61
C LYS A 314 -22.14 51.79 12.81
N ALA A 315 -22.11 51.14 13.97
CA ALA A 315 -21.20 50.03 14.26
C ALA A 315 -21.51 48.78 13.42
N LEU A 316 -22.79 48.44 13.26
CA LEU A 316 -23.24 47.34 12.41
C LEU A 316 -22.99 47.62 10.92
N LYS A 317 -23.11 48.87 10.48
CA LYS A 317 -22.80 49.25 9.08
C LYS A 317 -21.31 49.14 8.76
N ALA A 318 -20.43 49.41 9.72
CA ALA A 318 -18.99 49.17 9.58
C ALA A 318 -18.68 47.66 9.51
N LYS A 319 -19.28 46.85 10.39
CA LYS A 319 -19.13 45.38 10.34
C LYS A 319 -19.65 44.77 9.04
N LEU A 320 -20.78 45.25 8.54
CA LEU A 320 -21.33 44.82 7.24
C LEU A 320 -20.40 45.18 6.07
N SER A 321 -19.71 46.32 6.15
CA SER A 321 -18.70 46.71 5.15
C SER A 321 -17.49 45.78 5.17
N ASP A 322 -17.03 45.37 6.35
CA ASP A 322 -15.90 44.44 6.49
C ASP A 322 -16.28 43.02 6.05
N GLU A 323 -17.49 42.55 6.40
CA GLU A 323 -18.04 41.28 5.92
C GLU A 323 -18.17 41.25 4.39
N VAL A 324 -18.63 42.33 3.76
CA VAL A 324 -18.71 42.44 2.27
C VAL A 324 -17.32 42.37 1.61
N ILE A 325 -16.26 42.82 2.29
CA ILE A 325 -14.88 42.70 1.77
C ILE A 325 -14.38 41.25 1.90
N GLN A 326 -14.70 40.58 3.01
CA GLN A 326 -14.38 39.16 3.19
C GLN A 326 -15.13 38.28 2.20
N ASP A 327 -16.40 38.57 1.93
CA ASP A 327 -17.23 37.82 0.96
C ASP A 327 -16.63 37.91 -0.44
N LYS A 328 -16.17 39.11 -0.86
CA LYS A 328 -15.47 39.29 -2.14
C LYS A 328 -14.11 38.58 -2.21
N GLN A 329 -13.41 38.44 -1.09
CA GLN A 329 -12.16 37.66 -1.05
C GLN A 329 -12.43 36.16 -1.18
N LEU A 330 -13.47 35.66 -0.51
CA LEU A 330 -13.90 34.26 -0.60
C LEU A 330 -14.42 33.92 -2.00
N ASP A 331 -15.18 34.82 -2.64
CA ASP A 331 -15.62 34.67 -4.03
C ASP A 331 -14.43 34.58 -5.00
N ALA A 332 -13.39 35.39 -4.78
CA ALA A 332 -12.18 35.35 -5.59
C ALA A 332 -11.36 34.05 -5.40
N GLU A 333 -11.38 33.46 -4.19
CA GLU A 333 -10.81 32.14 -3.95
C GLU A 333 -11.63 31.01 -4.57
N LEU A 334 -12.97 31.09 -4.51
CA LEU A 334 -13.86 30.11 -5.16
C LEU A 334 -13.63 30.05 -6.67
N VAL A 335 -13.50 31.19 -7.35
CA VAL A 335 -13.21 31.25 -8.78
C VAL A 335 -11.85 30.61 -9.12
N LYS A 336 -10.83 30.80 -8.26
CA LYS A 336 -9.52 30.13 -8.44
C LYS A 336 -9.60 28.62 -8.24
N LEU A 337 -10.38 28.17 -7.25
CA LEU A 337 -10.57 26.74 -6.99
C LEU A 337 -11.36 26.07 -8.13
N GLN A 338 -12.38 26.73 -8.69
CA GLN A 338 -13.10 26.26 -9.87
C GLN A 338 -12.19 26.12 -11.10
N GLY A 339 -11.33 27.12 -11.39
CA GLY A 339 -10.39 27.01 -12.50
C GLY A 339 -9.38 25.86 -12.33
N ARG A 340 -9.01 25.53 -11.08
CA ARG A 340 -8.14 24.39 -10.78
C ARG A 340 -8.88 23.06 -10.90
N GLU A 341 -10.15 23.01 -10.51
CA GLU A 341 -11.02 21.85 -10.70
C GLU A 341 -11.18 21.54 -12.19
N GLU A 342 -11.50 22.53 -13.03
CA GLU A 342 -11.64 22.37 -14.48
C GLU A 342 -10.36 21.84 -15.14
N HIS A 343 -9.19 22.36 -14.75
CA HIS A 343 -7.90 21.86 -15.24
C HIS A 343 -7.66 20.39 -14.84
N LEU A 344 -7.96 20.01 -13.60
CA LEU A 344 -7.80 18.63 -13.14
C LEU A 344 -8.79 17.69 -13.85
N ASP A 345 -9.99 18.19 -14.13
CA ASP A 345 -11.04 17.48 -14.87
C ASP A 345 -10.63 17.20 -16.33
N GLU A 346 -9.99 18.17 -17.00
CA GLU A 346 -9.41 18.00 -18.34
C GLU A 346 -8.25 16.99 -18.35
N LEU A 347 -7.36 17.07 -17.35
CA LEU A 347 -6.24 16.14 -17.23
C LEU A 347 -6.73 14.69 -17.03
N ARG A 348 -7.76 14.49 -16.18
CA ARG A 348 -8.41 13.20 -15.99
C ARG A 348 -8.99 12.65 -17.29
N ARG A 349 -9.71 13.48 -18.06
CA ARG A 349 -10.29 13.06 -19.35
C ARG A 349 -9.21 12.68 -20.38
N SER A 350 -8.06 13.34 -20.37
CA SER A 350 -6.94 12.98 -21.25
C SER A 350 -6.35 11.62 -20.88
N LEU A 351 -6.13 11.37 -19.59
CA LEU A 351 -5.61 10.10 -19.09
C LEU A 351 -6.58 8.93 -19.32
N GLU A 352 -7.89 9.16 -19.16
CA GLU A 352 -8.90 8.12 -19.44
C GLU A 352 -8.87 7.70 -20.92
N LYS A 353 -8.75 8.66 -21.85
CA LYS A 353 -8.61 8.37 -23.28
C LYS A 353 -7.33 7.61 -23.59
N GLU A 354 -6.21 7.96 -22.96
CA GLU A 354 -4.94 7.24 -23.13
C GLU A 354 -5.05 5.79 -22.63
N LYS A 355 -5.68 5.59 -21.47
CA LYS A 355 -5.95 4.26 -20.92
C LYS A 355 -6.83 3.44 -21.88
N ASP A 356 -7.91 4.02 -22.41
CA ASP A 356 -8.80 3.33 -23.34
C ASP A 356 -8.09 2.91 -24.64
N VAL A 357 -7.21 3.78 -25.18
CA VAL A 357 -6.38 3.45 -26.34
C VAL A 357 -5.42 2.29 -26.03
N ARG A 358 -4.73 2.33 -24.89
CA ARG A 358 -3.82 1.25 -24.47
C ARG A 358 -4.55 -0.08 -24.26
N CYS A 359 -5.75 -0.05 -23.67
CA CYS A 359 -6.56 -1.26 -23.51
C CYS A 359 -6.97 -1.83 -24.88
N GLN A 360 -7.38 -0.98 -25.83
CA GLN A 360 -7.72 -1.43 -27.19
C GLN A 360 -6.51 -1.99 -27.95
N GLU A 361 -5.32 -1.42 -27.75
CA GLU A 361 -4.08 -1.94 -28.33
C GLU A 361 -3.71 -3.30 -27.74
N ALA A 362 -3.77 -3.45 -26.42
CA ALA A 362 -3.53 -4.73 -25.73
C ALA A 362 -4.53 -5.81 -26.17
N ASP A 363 -5.81 -5.48 -26.34
CA ASP A 363 -6.82 -6.42 -26.83
C ASP A 363 -6.53 -6.87 -28.28
N ARG A 364 -6.01 -5.97 -29.14
CA ARG A 364 -5.61 -6.32 -30.51
C ARG A 364 -4.39 -7.25 -30.51
N GLU A 365 -3.38 -6.96 -29.69
CA GLU A 365 -2.19 -7.81 -29.55
C GLU A 365 -2.56 -9.20 -29.03
N LEU A 366 -3.40 -9.27 -27.99
CA LEU A 366 -3.87 -10.53 -27.43
C LEU A 366 -4.60 -11.39 -28.48
N ASN A 367 -5.46 -10.76 -29.30
CA ASN A 367 -6.16 -11.47 -30.36
C ASN A 367 -5.21 -11.97 -31.47
N ASN A 368 -4.20 -11.18 -31.84
CA ASN A 368 -3.18 -11.62 -32.80
C ASN A 368 -2.38 -12.82 -32.27
N VAL A 369 -1.93 -12.77 -31.01
CA VAL A 369 -1.20 -13.88 -30.38
C VAL A 369 -2.08 -15.13 -30.30
N LYS A 370 -3.37 -15.00 -29.95
CA LYS A 370 -4.30 -16.14 -29.95
C LYS A 370 -4.39 -16.80 -31.32
N LEU A 371 -4.56 -16.02 -32.40
CA LEU A 371 -4.62 -16.54 -33.77
C LEU A 371 -3.33 -17.24 -34.17
N GLU A 372 -2.17 -16.68 -33.82
CA GLU A 372 -0.87 -17.30 -34.11
C GLU A 372 -0.69 -18.62 -33.35
N THR A 373 -1.07 -18.64 -32.07
CA THR A 373 -1.00 -19.85 -31.23
C THR A 373 -1.93 -20.95 -31.75
N GLU A 374 -3.15 -20.59 -32.17
CA GLU A 374 -4.09 -21.54 -32.78
C GLU A 374 -3.58 -22.09 -34.11
N SER A 375 -2.96 -21.26 -34.95
CA SER A 375 -2.32 -21.71 -36.20
C SER A 375 -1.20 -22.70 -35.93
N LYS A 376 -0.30 -22.40 -34.98
CA LYS A 376 0.79 -23.31 -34.58
C LYS A 376 0.25 -24.62 -34.00
N ARG A 377 -0.83 -24.58 -33.22
CA ARG A 377 -1.50 -25.78 -32.70
C ARG A 377 -1.99 -26.68 -33.84
N HIS A 378 -2.65 -26.12 -34.85
CA HIS A 378 -3.13 -26.88 -36.01
C HIS A 378 -1.97 -27.49 -36.81
N GLU A 379 -0.86 -26.76 -36.98
CA GLU A 379 0.33 -27.28 -37.65
C GLU A 379 0.96 -28.45 -36.88
N LEU A 380 1.05 -28.34 -35.56
CA LEU A 380 1.53 -29.42 -34.70
C LEU A 380 0.62 -30.64 -34.73
N GLU A 381 -0.71 -30.47 -34.69
CA GLU A 381 -1.66 -31.57 -34.84
C GLU A 381 -1.52 -32.28 -36.20
N LEU A 382 -1.29 -31.52 -37.28
CA LEU A 382 -1.05 -32.10 -38.60
C LEU A 382 0.26 -32.91 -38.61
N ARG A 383 1.30 -32.40 -37.96
CA ARG A 383 2.59 -33.08 -37.84
C ARG A 383 2.49 -34.33 -36.98
N GLN A 384 1.74 -34.29 -35.87
CA GLN A 384 1.43 -35.42 -35.00
C GLN A 384 0.80 -36.55 -35.81
N LYS A 385 -0.27 -36.26 -36.57
CA LYS A 385 -0.93 -37.26 -37.43
C LYS A 385 -0.01 -37.88 -38.48
N LYS A 386 0.92 -37.09 -39.05
CA LYS A 386 1.93 -37.61 -39.97
C LYS A 386 2.91 -38.55 -39.28
N VAL A 387 3.36 -38.23 -38.07
CA VAL A 387 4.25 -39.08 -37.28
C VAL A 387 3.56 -40.39 -36.90
N GLU A 388 2.29 -40.32 -36.47
CA GLU A 388 1.48 -41.51 -36.17
C GLU A 388 1.35 -42.43 -37.39
N ALA A 389 1.06 -41.88 -38.57
CA ALA A 389 1.00 -42.68 -39.80
C ALA A 389 2.34 -43.36 -40.15
N VAL A 390 3.47 -42.66 -39.96
CA VAL A 390 4.81 -43.23 -40.19
C VAL A 390 5.14 -44.33 -39.16
N LEU A 391 4.71 -44.17 -37.91
CA LEU A 391 4.87 -45.20 -36.88
C LEU A 391 4.06 -46.46 -37.22
N GLU A 392 2.81 -46.31 -37.65
CA GLU A 392 1.99 -47.45 -38.11
C GLU A 392 2.65 -48.19 -39.28
N GLU A 393 3.24 -47.45 -40.24
CA GLU A 393 3.97 -48.04 -41.36
C GLU A 393 5.25 -48.76 -40.90
N ALA A 394 6.00 -48.17 -39.96
CA ALA A 394 7.19 -48.78 -39.38
C ALA A 394 6.87 -50.05 -38.59
N ASP A 395 5.77 -50.08 -37.83
CA ASP A 395 5.29 -51.25 -37.12
C ASP A 395 4.88 -52.37 -38.09
N ALA A 396 4.19 -52.02 -39.19
CA ALA A 396 3.86 -52.96 -40.25
C ALA A 396 5.10 -53.56 -40.94
N ILE A 397 6.12 -52.73 -41.21
CA ILE A 397 7.41 -53.19 -41.75
C ILE A 397 8.13 -54.10 -40.76
N THR A 398 8.11 -53.75 -39.47
CA THR A 398 8.75 -54.54 -38.40
C THR A 398 8.10 -55.92 -38.27
N LEU A 399 6.77 -55.98 -38.30
CA LEU A 399 6.01 -57.24 -38.33
C LEU A 399 6.35 -58.08 -39.56
N ARG A 400 6.40 -57.47 -40.74
CA ARG A 400 6.77 -58.16 -41.99
C ARG A 400 8.20 -58.71 -41.93
N THR A 401 9.13 -57.94 -41.37
CA THR A 401 10.53 -58.35 -41.22
C THR A 401 10.67 -59.53 -40.26
N LYS A 402 9.94 -59.53 -39.13
CA LYS A 402 9.90 -60.68 -38.21
C LYS A 402 9.40 -61.94 -38.91
N SER A 403 8.28 -61.85 -39.64
CA SER A 403 7.72 -62.98 -40.37
C SER A 403 8.67 -63.54 -41.44
N VAL A 404 9.38 -62.67 -42.17
CA VAL A 404 10.38 -63.08 -43.16
C VAL A 404 11.58 -63.75 -42.48
N ASN A 405 12.06 -63.21 -41.36
CA ASN A 405 13.17 -63.80 -40.61
C ASN A 405 12.80 -65.18 -40.09
N GLU A 406 11.64 -65.35 -39.45
CA GLU A 406 11.14 -66.63 -38.97
C GLU A 406 11.01 -67.66 -40.12
N SER A 407 10.49 -67.23 -41.27
CA SER A 407 10.41 -68.09 -42.47
C SER A 407 11.81 -68.45 -43.00
N SER A 408 12.75 -67.51 -42.98
CA SER A 408 14.12 -67.73 -43.42
C SER A 408 14.90 -68.66 -42.50
N GLU A 409 14.73 -68.52 -41.18
CA GLU A 409 15.32 -69.40 -40.16
C GLU A 409 14.79 -70.82 -40.31
N ALA A 410 13.47 -70.98 -40.51
CA ALA A 410 12.86 -72.29 -40.77
C ALA A 410 13.46 -72.94 -42.04
N LYS A 411 13.64 -72.18 -43.12
CA LYS A 411 14.26 -72.65 -44.36
C LYS A 411 15.74 -73.01 -44.18
N GLN A 412 16.46 -72.25 -43.38
CA GLN A 412 17.87 -72.50 -43.07
C GLN A 412 18.02 -73.78 -42.25
N GLN A 413 17.15 -74.04 -41.28
CA GLN A 413 17.10 -75.30 -40.54
C GLN A 413 16.77 -76.48 -41.46
N GLU A 414 15.80 -76.33 -42.37
CA GLU A 414 15.47 -77.37 -43.35
C GLU A 414 16.67 -77.71 -44.25
N LEU A 415 17.40 -76.70 -44.72
CA LEU A 415 18.61 -76.89 -45.52
C LEU A 415 19.76 -77.53 -44.74
N LEU A 416 19.95 -77.13 -43.47
CA LEU A 416 20.93 -77.76 -42.59
C LEU A 416 20.61 -79.25 -42.41
N HIS A 417 19.34 -79.58 -42.16
CA HIS A 417 18.92 -80.97 -41.97
C HIS A 417 19.10 -81.79 -43.25
N LYS A 418 18.76 -81.24 -44.41
CA LYS A 418 19.06 -81.86 -45.72
C LYS A 418 20.57 -82.06 -45.93
N SER A 419 21.40 -81.09 -45.53
CA SER A 419 22.86 -81.24 -45.62
C SER A 419 23.38 -82.33 -44.69
N GLU A 420 22.82 -82.46 -43.48
CA GLU A 420 23.16 -83.53 -42.54
C GLU A 420 22.78 -84.91 -43.09
N ASP A 421 21.60 -85.02 -43.69
CA ASP A 421 21.13 -86.23 -44.36
C ASP A 421 22.05 -86.62 -45.52
N ILE A 422 22.40 -85.67 -46.39
CA ILE A 422 23.38 -85.89 -47.48
C ILE A 422 24.72 -86.34 -46.91
N MET A 423 25.21 -85.70 -45.85
CA MET A 423 26.47 -86.10 -45.19
C MET A 423 26.39 -87.49 -44.55
N LYS A 424 25.21 -87.90 -44.09
CA LYS A 424 24.96 -89.23 -43.54
C LYS A 424 24.92 -90.29 -44.64
N GLU A 425 24.25 -90.01 -45.76
CA GLU A 425 24.28 -90.87 -46.95
C GLU A 425 25.69 -90.98 -47.53
N PHE A 426 26.42 -89.87 -47.62
CA PHE A 426 27.81 -89.86 -48.09
C PHE A 426 28.73 -90.67 -47.17
N ARG A 427 28.52 -90.61 -45.84
CA ARG A 427 29.23 -91.48 -44.88
C ARG A 427 28.85 -92.96 -45.05
N GLN A 428 27.58 -93.28 -45.24
CA GLN A 428 27.15 -94.66 -45.54
C GLN A 428 27.76 -95.19 -46.84
N TYR A 429 27.85 -94.35 -47.87
CA TYR A 429 28.52 -94.65 -49.13
C TYR A 429 30.02 -94.89 -48.93
N LEU A 430 30.71 -94.03 -48.15
CA LEU A 430 32.12 -94.23 -47.80
C LEU A 430 32.33 -95.55 -47.02
N CYS A 431 31.50 -95.87 -46.03
CA CYS A 431 31.61 -97.12 -45.28
C CYS A 431 31.35 -98.37 -46.14
N SER A 432 30.46 -98.26 -47.15
CA SER A 432 30.20 -99.37 -48.09
C SER A 432 31.33 -99.52 -49.12
N ILE A 433 32.04 -98.45 -49.47
CA ILE A 433 33.30 -98.51 -50.23
C ILE A 433 34.44 -99.09 -49.38
N GLU A 434 34.56 -98.70 -48.11
CA GLU A 434 35.55 -99.26 -47.17
C GLU A 434 35.34 -100.77 -46.95
N ALA A 435 34.10 -101.26 -47.00
CA ALA A 435 33.79 -102.69 -46.96
C ALA A 435 34.17 -103.44 -48.26
N LEU A 436 34.39 -102.72 -49.37
CA LEU A 436 34.84 -103.26 -50.66
C LEU A 436 36.35 -103.07 -50.90
N LEU A 437 37.03 -102.31 -50.02
CA LEU A 437 38.48 -102.13 -50.05
C LEU A 437 39.13 -102.97 -48.94
N PRO A 438 40.08 -103.86 -49.25
CA PRO A 438 40.71 -104.70 -48.24
C PRO A 438 41.49 -103.84 -47.22
N THR A 439 41.31 -104.19 -45.96
CA THR A 439 42.18 -103.83 -44.83
C THR A 439 43.65 -104.03 -45.22
N VAL A 440 44.38 -102.93 -45.44
CA VAL A 440 45.80 -102.91 -45.10
C VAL A 440 45.86 -102.52 -43.64
N LYS A 441 45.69 -103.55 -42.81
CA LYS A 441 46.26 -103.55 -41.47
C LYS A 441 47.56 -104.34 -41.57
N THR A 442 48.58 -103.85 -40.88
CA THR A 442 49.04 -104.67 -39.76
C THR A 442 47.94 -104.81 -38.73
#